data_AF-A0A1C6FY25-F1
#
_entry.id   AF-A0A1C6FY25-F1
#
_cell.length_a   1.000
_cell.length_b   1.000
_cell.length_c   1.000
_cell.angle_alpha   90.00
_cell.angle_beta   90.00
_cell.angle_gamma   90.00
#
_symmetry.space_group_name_H-M   'P 1'
#
loop_
_entity.id
_entity.type
_entity.pdbx_description
1 polymer ?
#
loop_
_entity_poly.entity_id
_entity_poly.type
_entity_poly.pdbx_seq_one_letter_code
_entity_poly.pdbx_strand_id
1 'polypeptide(L)'
;MEKKNQNTNKKIIQTSNKQVHQMRDTRTKNASQKRSKKHRKKQVFGRQSIFAGGFCIVAALAIVIGIFVSNKTKTPYEKQVITLYEKENESLAEQQTNPEAGMDEGISSGLKQVRDYGVKLPESFQNPPIFESTFTSTGDTVLDTANRYAAMYDYDKAIETIQAVSGYESNAEYTKALEEYDLEKSRLFQWNDNYTITHIFFHTLIVDPEKTFDVSLSSKAQVIAYNEAMTTIDEFVKIIQKMYDDGYVLVGLHDVAEMVTQPDGTQIMQMKPIYLPAGKTPFVLSQDDVCYYEYMTGQGFADRFVLDENGKITNEYTLDDGTVIRGSFDVLTILEDFIEAHPDFSYRGARGTIAVTGYNGIFGYRTSDYWYNWNCDYFDQQNADERQRMYYNNENIEADKAAAKEIAAAMKELGWTIASHSWGHIYIGSSSYGRVCWDTDMWEREVAPLVGGTDIIIFAFGEDLDGWQGYAADNEKFLYLKQKGFDYYCNVDASSEHWIQIGANKDYFRQARRNLDGTRMWEAVMSYTDSSYHNRLSDLFDARDIFDPARPTPVE
;
A
#
# COMPACT_ATOMS: atom_id res chain seq x y z
N MET A 1 -78.27 -30.94 28.16
CA MET A 1 -78.96 -30.27 27.03
C MET A 1 -78.36 -28.89 26.82
N GLU A 2 -77.45 -28.88 25.85
CA GLU A 2 -76.58 -27.87 25.20
C GLU A 2 -76.19 -26.52 25.81
N LYS A 3 -76.94 -25.90 26.71
CA LYS A 3 -76.48 -24.65 27.39
C LYS A 3 -75.75 -24.88 28.71
N LYS A 4 -75.78 -26.11 29.24
CA LYS A 4 -75.03 -26.49 30.46
C LYS A 4 -73.65 -27.09 30.20
N ASN A 5 -73.32 -27.51 28.97
CA ASN A 5 -72.00 -28.04 28.61
C ASN A 5 -71.02 -26.99 28.06
N GLN A 6 -71.50 -25.85 27.54
CA GLN A 6 -70.62 -24.76 27.09
C GLN A 6 -70.04 -23.92 28.24
N ASN A 7 -70.72 -23.83 29.39
CA ASN A 7 -70.22 -23.11 30.56
C ASN A 7 -69.17 -23.91 31.37
N THR A 8 -69.21 -25.24 31.32
CA THR A 8 -68.21 -26.09 31.98
C THR A 8 -66.89 -26.11 31.19
N ASN A 9 -66.95 -26.11 29.86
CA ASN A 9 -65.76 -26.01 29.00
C ASN A 9 -65.09 -24.63 29.03
N LYS A 10 -65.85 -23.52 29.16
CA LYS A 10 -65.24 -22.19 29.36
C LYS A 10 -64.51 -22.04 30.72
N LYS A 11 -65.01 -22.70 31.78
CA LYS A 11 -64.35 -22.70 33.10
C LYS A 11 -63.04 -23.51 33.10
N ILE A 12 -62.97 -24.62 32.36
CA ILE A 12 -61.75 -25.45 32.27
C ILE A 12 -60.67 -24.73 31.45
N ILE A 13 -61.04 -24.03 30.38
CA ILE A 13 -60.10 -23.26 29.53
C ILE A 13 -59.56 -22.00 30.23
N GLN A 14 -60.38 -21.28 31.01
CA GLN A 14 -59.91 -20.14 31.81
C GLN A 14 -59.01 -20.55 33.00
N THR A 15 -59.24 -21.73 33.59
CA THR A 15 -58.41 -22.23 34.71
C THR A 15 -57.05 -22.72 34.20
N SER A 16 -57.01 -23.32 33.01
CA SER A 16 -55.76 -23.73 32.33
C SER A 16 -54.91 -22.50 31.90
N ASN A 17 -55.53 -21.45 31.34
CA ASN A 17 -54.80 -20.25 30.96
C ASN A 17 -54.27 -19.44 32.16
N LYS A 18 -54.96 -19.44 33.32
CA LYS A 18 -54.43 -18.84 34.56
C LYS A 18 -53.25 -19.63 35.15
N GLN A 19 -53.27 -20.97 35.07
CA GLN A 19 -52.15 -21.80 35.52
C GLN A 19 -50.93 -21.68 34.60
N VAL A 20 -51.12 -21.52 33.28
CA VAL A 20 -50.02 -21.30 32.32
C VAL A 20 -49.42 -19.91 32.45
N HIS A 21 -50.21 -18.87 32.78
CA HIS A 21 -49.67 -17.52 33.06
C HIS A 21 -48.93 -17.45 34.41
N GLN A 22 -49.44 -18.09 35.47
CA GLN A 22 -48.70 -18.19 36.74
C GLN A 22 -47.40 -19.01 36.62
N MET A 23 -47.37 -20.07 35.80
CA MET A 23 -46.13 -20.82 35.53
C MET A 23 -45.12 -20.04 34.67
N ARG A 24 -45.56 -19.17 33.76
CA ARG A 24 -44.66 -18.28 32.99
C ARG A 24 -44.08 -17.16 33.85
N ASP A 25 -44.88 -16.52 34.71
CA ASP A 25 -44.42 -15.45 35.61
C ASP A 25 -43.49 -15.94 36.74
N THR A 26 -43.64 -17.19 37.17
CA THR A 26 -42.75 -17.80 38.18
C THR A 26 -41.41 -18.24 37.56
N ARG A 27 -41.37 -18.54 36.25
CA ARG A 27 -40.13 -18.86 35.51
C ARG A 27 -39.30 -17.60 35.19
N THR A 28 -39.92 -16.48 34.87
CA THR A 28 -39.25 -15.19 34.63
C THR A 28 -38.74 -14.53 35.91
N LYS A 29 -39.41 -14.70 37.07
CA LYS A 29 -38.90 -14.22 38.38
C LYS A 29 -37.76 -15.08 38.96
N ASN A 30 -37.75 -16.39 38.71
CA ASN A 30 -36.65 -17.26 39.17
C ASN A 30 -35.39 -17.18 38.29
N ALA A 31 -35.51 -16.78 37.01
CA ALA A 31 -34.37 -16.51 36.14
C ALA A 31 -33.69 -15.16 36.48
N SER A 32 -34.46 -14.14 36.87
CA SER A 32 -33.90 -12.83 37.28
C SER A 32 -33.23 -12.85 38.66
N GLN A 33 -33.64 -13.73 39.59
CA GLN A 33 -32.98 -13.91 40.88
C GLN A 33 -31.75 -14.84 40.86
N LYS A 34 -31.61 -15.72 39.86
CA LYS A 34 -30.38 -16.54 39.68
C LYS A 34 -29.25 -15.81 38.94
N ARG A 35 -29.56 -14.75 38.18
CA ARG A 35 -28.54 -13.88 37.55
C ARG A 35 -27.97 -12.81 38.50
N SER A 36 -28.65 -12.43 39.59
CA SER A 36 -28.14 -11.40 40.53
C SER A 36 -27.37 -11.92 41.75
N LYS A 37 -27.17 -13.24 41.89
CA LYS A 37 -26.38 -13.84 43.01
C LYS A 37 -25.04 -14.48 42.61
N LYS A 38 -24.61 -14.39 41.33
CA LYS A 38 -23.30 -14.91 40.89
C LYS A 38 -22.22 -13.82 40.66
N HIS A 39 -22.50 -12.57 41.03
CA HIS A 39 -21.57 -11.42 40.87
C HIS A 39 -21.28 -10.66 42.16
N ARG A 40 -21.23 -11.36 43.31
CA ARG A 40 -20.68 -10.78 44.53
C ARG A 40 -19.89 -11.82 45.32
N LYS A 41 -18.55 -11.72 45.23
CA LYS A 41 -17.46 -12.45 45.92
C LYS A 41 -16.61 -13.37 45.02
N LYS A 42 -15.66 -12.75 44.31
CA LYS A 42 -14.24 -13.13 44.34
C LYS A 42 -13.45 -11.94 43.78
N GLN A 43 -13.03 -11.07 44.69
CA GLN A 43 -11.95 -10.11 44.47
C GLN A 43 -10.64 -10.76 44.93
N VAL A 44 -9.54 -10.26 44.35
CA VAL A 44 -8.13 -10.40 44.74
C VAL A 44 -7.35 -11.54 44.06
N PHE A 45 -6.91 -11.31 42.82
CA PHE A 45 -5.52 -11.02 42.46
C PHE A 45 -5.42 -10.85 40.93
N GLY A 46 -5.09 -9.64 40.47
CA GLY A 46 -4.89 -9.33 39.05
C GLY A 46 -4.49 -7.85 38.92
N ARG A 47 -3.22 -7.61 38.60
CA ARG A 47 -2.64 -6.29 38.35
C ARG A 47 -3.39 -5.61 37.19
N GLN A 48 -3.78 -4.36 37.39
CA GLN A 48 -4.43 -3.52 36.40
C GLN A 48 -3.39 -2.90 35.47
N SER A 49 -3.49 -3.19 34.18
CA SER A 49 -3.04 -2.33 33.08
C SER A 49 -4.29 -1.84 32.36
N ILE A 50 -4.62 -0.56 32.53
CA ILE A 50 -5.70 0.13 31.83
C ILE A 50 -5.02 0.92 30.72
N PHE A 51 -5.17 0.47 29.47
CA PHE A 51 -4.84 1.27 28.30
C PHE A 51 -5.99 2.25 28.05
N ALA A 52 -5.71 3.53 28.22
CA ALA A 52 -6.60 4.63 27.97
C ALA A 52 -6.45 5.10 26.52
N GLY A 53 -7.48 4.89 25.71
CA GLY A 53 -7.79 5.83 24.63
C GLY A 53 -8.31 7.12 25.27
N GLY A 54 -7.68 8.24 24.95
CA GLY A 54 -8.05 9.54 25.52
C GLY A 54 -7.18 10.68 25.04
N PHE A 55 -7.77 11.51 24.16
CA PHE A 55 -7.67 12.98 24.13
C PHE A 55 -6.54 13.63 24.95
N CYS A 56 -5.64 14.33 24.26
CA CYS A 56 -4.85 15.39 24.88
C CYS A 56 -5.44 16.76 24.54
N ILE A 57 -6.33 17.23 25.41
CA ILE A 57 -6.53 18.66 25.69
C ILE A 57 -5.49 19.03 26.75
N VAL A 58 -4.55 19.93 26.44
CA VAL A 58 -3.91 20.75 27.47
C VAL A 58 -3.80 22.19 26.96
N ALA A 59 -4.55 23.04 27.65
CA ALA A 59 -4.40 24.48 27.61
C ALA A 59 -3.13 24.92 28.36
N ALA A 60 -2.41 25.90 27.82
CA ALA A 60 -1.52 26.75 28.61
C ALA A 60 -1.64 28.18 28.11
N LEU A 61 -2.10 29.07 28.99
CA LEU A 61 -2.24 30.51 28.78
C LEU A 61 -1.31 31.22 29.79
N ALA A 62 -0.66 32.26 29.28
CA ALA A 62 0.12 33.33 29.94
C ALA A 62 1.59 33.01 30.30
N ILE A 63 2.54 33.73 29.68
CA ILE A 63 2.95 35.11 30.03
C ILE A 63 3.63 35.78 28.81
N VAL A 64 3.22 37.03 28.57
CA VAL A 64 3.79 37.99 27.61
C VAL A 64 4.98 38.70 28.28
N ILE A 65 6.10 38.87 27.56
CA ILE A 65 6.85 40.13 27.32
C ILE A 65 8.26 39.78 26.83
N GLY A 66 8.59 40.27 25.64
CA GLY A 66 9.97 40.51 25.21
C GLY A 66 10.36 39.76 23.94
N ILE A 67 10.18 40.40 22.77
CA ILE A 67 11.24 40.66 21.77
C ILE A 67 10.62 41.57 20.70
N PHE A 68 11.13 42.80 20.65
CA PHE A 68 10.99 43.71 19.51
C PHE A 68 12.32 43.64 18.75
N VAL A 69 12.23 43.46 17.43
CA VAL A 69 13.28 43.71 16.41
C VAL A 69 14.40 42.67 16.30
N SER A 70 14.28 41.77 15.31
CA SER A 70 15.21 41.58 14.18
C SER A 70 14.68 40.36 13.39
N ASN A 71 14.28 40.43 12.12
CA ASN A 71 15.18 40.52 10.98
C ASN A 71 14.36 40.87 9.72
N LYS A 72 14.63 42.04 9.15
CA LYS A 72 14.48 42.26 7.71
C LYS A 72 15.74 41.72 7.04
N THR A 73 15.61 40.64 6.27
CA THR A 73 16.25 40.38 4.96
C THR A 73 16.20 38.87 4.70
N LYS A 74 15.18 38.40 3.97
CA LYS A 74 15.29 37.17 3.18
C LYS A 74 15.33 37.59 1.72
N THR A 75 16.49 37.47 1.10
CA THR A 75 16.61 37.39 -0.36
C THR A 75 16.03 36.03 -0.80
N PRO A 76 15.35 35.93 -1.95
CA PRO A 76 14.90 34.64 -2.45
C PRO A 76 16.12 33.88 -2.96
N TYR A 77 16.50 32.79 -2.30
CA TYR A 77 17.35 31.78 -2.94
C TYR A 77 16.46 31.04 -3.94
N GLU A 78 16.81 31.08 -5.23
CA GLU A 78 16.21 30.20 -6.23
C GLU A 78 16.52 28.76 -5.81
N LYS A 79 15.46 27.95 -5.60
CA LYS A 79 15.60 26.52 -5.34
C LYS A 79 16.27 25.88 -6.57
N GLN A 80 17.47 25.34 -6.40
CA GLN A 80 18.11 24.52 -7.43
C GLN A 80 17.53 23.10 -7.34
N VAL A 81 17.05 22.59 -8.47
CA VAL A 81 16.64 21.19 -8.61
C VAL A 81 17.84 20.44 -9.18
N ILE A 82 18.35 19.45 -8.45
CA ILE A 82 19.45 18.60 -8.92
C ILE A 82 18.88 17.20 -9.20
N THR A 83 18.96 16.78 -10.46
CA THR A 83 18.48 15.48 -10.92
C THR A 83 19.55 14.43 -10.65
N LEU A 84 19.23 13.38 -9.88
CA LEU A 84 19.98 12.13 -9.93
C LEU A 84 19.29 11.27 -10.99
N TYR A 85 20.06 10.76 -11.95
CA TYR A 85 19.66 10.17 -13.24
C TYR A 85 19.58 11.15 -14.41
N GLU A 86 20.70 11.74 -14.80
CA GLU A 86 20.85 12.35 -16.14
C GLU A 86 21.43 11.32 -17.12
N LYS A 87 20.64 10.96 -18.13
CA LYS A 87 21.10 10.26 -19.33
C LYS A 87 21.34 11.33 -20.39
N GLU A 88 22.59 11.77 -20.57
CA GLU A 88 22.92 12.83 -21.53
C GLU A 88 22.62 12.43 -22.98
N ASN A 89 22.15 13.40 -23.78
CA ASN A 89 22.35 13.41 -25.22
C ASN A 89 22.36 14.86 -25.76
N GLU A 90 23.53 15.35 -26.16
CA GLU A 90 23.64 16.26 -27.30
C GLU A 90 24.79 15.82 -28.23
N SER A 91 24.40 15.50 -29.47
CA SER A 91 25.21 15.05 -30.59
C SER A 91 26.12 16.14 -31.16
N LEU A 92 27.31 15.78 -31.64
CA LEU A 92 27.86 16.31 -32.91
C LEU A 92 28.88 15.31 -33.52
N ALA A 93 28.46 14.72 -34.64
CA ALA A 93 29.17 14.09 -35.77
C ALA A 93 30.68 13.73 -35.71
N GLU A 94 30.93 12.52 -36.23
CA GLU A 94 32.14 11.95 -36.86
C GLU A 94 33.11 11.06 -36.04
N GLN A 95 33.34 9.86 -36.62
CA GLN A 95 34.44 8.90 -36.49
C GLN A 95 34.25 7.64 -35.60
N GLN A 96 34.03 6.53 -36.31
CA GLN A 96 34.45 5.15 -36.06
C GLN A 96 35.49 4.98 -34.93
N THR A 97 35.18 4.16 -33.91
CA THR A 97 35.67 2.77 -33.70
C THR A 97 35.22 2.26 -32.32
N ASN A 98 34.65 1.04 -32.25
CA ASN A 98 34.60 0.22 -31.02
C ASN A 98 36.06 -0.07 -30.57
N PRO A 99 36.39 -0.29 -29.27
CA PRO A 99 35.62 -1.08 -28.30
C PRO A 99 35.73 -0.66 -26.80
N GLU A 100 35.08 -1.46 -25.94
CA GLU A 100 35.31 -1.70 -24.50
C GLU A 100 34.24 -1.23 -23.51
N ALA A 101 33.98 -2.13 -22.56
CA ALA A 101 32.98 -2.08 -21.51
C ALA A 101 33.12 -0.84 -20.62
N GLY A 102 31.98 -0.24 -20.25
CA GLY A 102 31.92 0.88 -19.32
C GLY A 102 30.52 0.99 -18.71
N MET A 103 30.25 0.17 -17.70
CA MET A 103 29.39 0.62 -16.60
C MET A 103 30.20 1.64 -15.77
N ASP A 104 29.48 2.57 -15.13
CA ASP A 104 29.93 3.30 -13.92
C ASP A 104 30.56 4.71 -14.05
N GLU A 105 29.95 5.65 -14.78
CA GLU A 105 30.28 7.09 -14.61
C GLU A 105 29.07 8.03 -14.35
N GLY A 106 27.82 7.62 -14.67
CA GLY A 106 26.66 8.51 -14.58
C GLY A 106 26.15 8.82 -13.15
N ILE A 107 26.30 7.89 -12.21
CA ILE A 107 25.88 8.07 -10.80
C ILE A 107 26.81 9.09 -10.08
N SER A 108 28.04 9.26 -10.57
CA SER A 108 29.11 10.03 -9.93
C SER A 108 29.00 11.55 -10.13
N SER A 109 28.42 12.06 -11.21
CA SER A 109 28.47 13.49 -11.57
C SER A 109 27.51 14.37 -10.76
N GLY A 110 26.25 13.96 -10.60
CA GLY A 110 25.25 14.69 -9.79
C GLY A 110 25.59 14.68 -8.30
N LEU A 111 26.06 13.53 -7.79
CA LEU A 111 26.56 13.41 -6.41
C LEU A 111 27.84 14.22 -6.19
N LYS A 112 28.71 14.37 -7.19
CA LYS A 112 29.86 15.29 -7.13
C LYS A 112 29.42 16.74 -7.00
N GLN A 113 28.45 17.21 -7.80
CA GLN A 113 27.96 18.58 -7.72
C GLN A 113 27.40 18.92 -6.33
N VAL A 114 26.55 18.05 -5.75
CA VAL A 114 25.99 18.27 -4.40
C VAL A 114 27.09 18.26 -3.32
N ARG A 115 28.08 17.36 -3.43
CA ARG A 115 29.24 17.31 -2.53
C ARG A 115 30.15 18.55 -2.67
N ASP A 116 30.31 19.07 -3.88
CA ASP A 116 31.10 20.28 -4.18
C ASP A 116 30.45 21.55 -3.60
N TYR A 117 29.13 21.58 -3.41
CA TYR A 117 28.40 22.62 -2.66
C TYR A 117 28.40 22.44 -1.13
N GLY A 118 29.00 21.35 -0.62
CA GLY A 118 29.13 21.09 0.82
C GLY A 118 27.85 20.63 1.52
N VAL A 119 26.86 20.15 0.78
CA VAL A 119 25.57 19.69 1.33
C VAL A 119 25.69 18.25 1.82
N LYS A 120 25.27 17.97 3.07
CA LYS A 120 25.28 16.61 3.64
C LYS A 120 24.15 15.80 3.02
N LEU A 121 24.50 14.78 2.25
CA LEU A 121 23.56 13.81 1.70
C LEU A 121 23.28 12.68 2.72
N PRO A 122 22.03 12.20 2.84
CA PRO A 122 21.75 11.00 3.61
C PRO A 122 22.52 9.79 3.07
N GLU A 123 22.78 8.79 3.89
CA GLU A 123 23.63 7.63 3.51
C GLU A 123 23.09 6.88 2.29
N SER A 124 21.76 6.75 2.20
CA SER A 124 21.02 6.19 1.06
C SER A 124 21.35 6.86 -0.29
N PHE A 125 21.83 8.10 -0.27
CA PHE A 125 22.27 8.84 -1.45
C PHE A 125 23.76 8.76 -1.70
N GLN A 126 24.56 8.43 -0.68
CA GLN A 126 26.00 8.26 -0.87
C GLN A 126 26.29 6.99 -1.65
N ASN A 127 25.45 5.96 -1.45
CA ASN A 127 25.49 4.67 -2.12
C ASN A 127 24.06 4.32 -2.59
N PRO A 128 23.54 4.92 -3.67
CA PRO A 128 22.23 4.56 -4.18
C PRO A 128 22.22 3.06 -4.56
N PRO A 129 21.06 2.39 -4.48
CA PRO A 129 20.95 1.00 -4.92
C PRO A 129 21.36 0.87 -6.38
N ILE A 130 22.37 0.05 -6.67
CA ILE A 130 22.77 -0.29 -8.04
C ILE A 130 22.34 -1.74 -8.27
N PHE A 131 21.44 -1.95 -9.22
CA PHE A 131 20.99 -3.26 -9.63
C PHE A 131 21.74 -3.69 -10.90
N GLU A 132 22.51 -4.78 -10.81
CA GLU A 132 23.18 -5.33 -11.98
C GLU A 132 22.13 -5.96 -12.91
N SER A 133 22.01 -5.42 -14.13
CA SER A 133 20.99 -5.89 -15.06
C SER A 133 21.26 -7.33 -15.53
N THR A 134 20.22 -8.16 -15.48
CA THR A 134 20.23 -9.52 -16.07
C THR A 134 19.83 -9.51 -17.56
N PHE A 135 19.47 -8.34 -18.10
CA PHE A 135 19.04 -8.18 -19.48
C PHE A 135 20.17 -7.66 -20.36
N THR A 136 20.38 -8.32 -21.51
CA THR A 136 21.39 -7.90 -22.50
C THR A 136 20.71 -7.46 -23.79
N SER A 137 20.98 -6.23 -24.23
CA SER A 137 20.49 -5.72 -25.52
C SER A 137 21.25 -6.36 -26.69
N THR A 138 20.51 -6.71 -27.72
CA THR A 138 20.98 -7.24 -29.00
C THR A 138 21.31 -6.13 -30.00
N GLY A 139 20.83 -4.90 -29.75
CA GLY A 139 20.90 -3.77 -30.68
C GLY A 139 19.79 -3.76 -31.74
N ASP A 140 18.97 -4.81 -31.82
CA ASP A 140 17.75 -4.87 -32.61
C ASP A 140 16.54 -4.55 -31.71
N THR A 141 15.85 -3.45 -31.99
CA THR A 141 14.74 -2.97 -31.14
C THR A 141 13.55 -3.93 -31.07
N VAL A 142 13.28 -4.69 -32.14
CA VAL A 142 12.19 -5.67 -32.16
C VAL A 142 12.59 -6.86 -31.29
N LEU A 143 13.81 -7.37 -31.48
CA LEU A 143 14.31 -8.50 -30.72
C LEU A 143 14.47 -8.14 -29.24
N ASP A 144 14.94 -6.94 -28.91
CA ASP A 144 15.06 -6.46 -27.54
C ASP A 144 13.70 -6.33 -26.86
N THR A 145 12.69 -5.84 -27.58
CA THR A 145 11.31 -5.76 -27.06
C THR A 145 10.74 -7.16 -26.82
N ALA A 146 10.91 -8.09 -27.77
CA ALA A 146 10.45 -9.46 -27.64
C ALA A 146 11.17 -10.21 -26.52
N ASN A 147 12.50 -10.07 -26.41
CA ASN A 147 13.31 -10.65 -25.35
C ASN A 147 12.88 -10.14 -23.98
N ARG A 148 12.53 -8.86 -23.87
CA ARG A 148 12.02 -8.29 -22.61
C ARG A 148 10.67 -8.89 -22.22
N TYR A 149 9.75 -9.09 -23.17
CA TYR A 149 8.50 -9.82 -22.90
C TYR A 149 8.74 -11.27 -22.49
N ALA A 150 9.64 -11.98 -23.17
CA ALA A 150 10.00 -13.35 -22.85
C ALA A 150 10.64 -13.47 -21.45
N ALA A 151 11.50 -12.52 -21.07
CA ALA A 151 12.11 -12.46 -19.73
C ALA A 151 11.05 -12.26 -18.64
N MET A 152 9.98 -11.52 -18.92
CA MET A 152 8.80 -11.37 -18.04
C MET A 152 7.80 -12.54 -18.17
N TYR A 153 8.18 -13.67 -18.78
CA TYR A 153 7.33 -14.84 -19.00
C TYR A 153 6.10 -14.60 -19.91
N ASP A 154 6.08 -13.50 -20.66
CA ASP A 154 5.04 -13.20 -21.67
C ASP A 154 5.50 -13.66 -23.06
N TYR A 155 5.70 -14.97 -23.20
CA TYR A 155 6.17 -15.58 -24.45
C TYR A 155 5.19 -15.38 -25.60
N ASP A 156 3.88 -15.31 -25.32
CA ASP A 156 2.87 -15.04 -26.35
C ASP A 156 3.07 -13.66 -26.97
N LYS A 157 3.26 -12.63 -26.14
CA LYS A 157 3.53 -11.27 -26.62
C LYS A 157 4.90 -11.14 -27.27
N ALA A 158 5.91 -11.87 -26.78
CA ALA A 158 7.23 -11.94 -27.41
C ALA A 158 7.15 -12.50 -28.85
N ILE A 159 6.40 -13.60 -29.03
CA ILE A 159 6.15 -14.23 -30.33
C ILE A 159 5.37 -13.29 -31.26
N GLU A 160 4.28 -12.68 -30.77
CA GLU A 160 3.47 -11.72 -31.53
C GLU A 160 4.32 -10.53 -32.02
N THR A 161 5.21 -10.02 -31.16
CA THR A 161 6.09 -8.88 -31.48
C THR A 161 6.98 -9.16 -32.69
N ILE A 162 7.57 -10.37 -32.77
CA ILE A 162 8.40 -10.77 -33.93
C ILE A 162 7.53 -11.03 -35.16
N GLN A 163 6.42 -11.74 -35.01
CA GLN A 163 5.54 -12.12 -36.12
C GLN A 163 4.84 -10.91 -36.78
N ALA A 164 4.74 -9.79 -36.08
CA ALA A 164 4.23 -8.53 -36.64
C ALA A 164 5.17 -7.92 -37.69
N VAL A 165 6.45 -8.31 -37.74
CA VAL A 165 7.42 -7.78 -38.72
C VAL A 165 7.28 -8.51 -40.06
N SER A 166 7.04 -7.76 -41.13
CA SER A 166 6.95 -8.34 -42.48
C SER A 166 8.27 -8.99 -42.90
N GLY A 167 8.23 -10.28 -43.29
CA GLY A 167 9.40 -11.03 -43.74
C GLY A 167 10.26 -11.59 -42.60
N TYR A 168 9.76 -11.62 -41.36
CA TYR A 168 10.47 -12.17 -40.21
C TYR A 168 10.96 -13.61 -40.45
N GLU A 169 10.25 -14.39 -41.28
CA GLU A 169 10.58 -15.78 -41.61
C GLU A 169 11.92 -15.92 -42.33
N SER A 170 12.39 -14.85 -42.98
CA SER A 170 13.70 -14.81 -43.64
C SER A 170 14.81 -14.30 -42.73
N ASN A 171 14.48 -13.82 -41.52
CA ASN A 171 15.46 -13.39 -40.53
C ASN A 171 15.82 -14.58 -39.61
N ALA A 172 17.08 -15.01 -39.67
CA ALA A 172 17.59 -16.15 -38.91
C ALA A 172 17.58 -15.91 -37.39
N GLU A 173 17.78 -14.67 -36.93
CA GLU A 173 17.75 -14.34 -35.50
C GLU A 173 16.33 -14.37 -34.96
N TYR A 174 15.36 -13.86 -35.74
CA TYR A 174 13.95 -13.88 -35.37
C TYR A 174 13.38 -15.30 -35.31
N THR A 175 13.65 -16.11 -36.34
CA THR A 175 13.20 -17.51 -36.36
C THR A 175 13.81 -18.33 -35.23
N LYS A 176 15.09 -18.11 -34.92
CA LYS A 176 15.75 -18.72 -33.76
C LYS A 176 15.10 -18.30 -32.43
N ALA A 177 14.86 -17.00 -32.24
CA ALA A 177 14.22 -16.49 -31.02
C ALA A 177 12.81 -17.06 -30.83
N LEU A 178 12.03 -17.20 -31.91
CA LEU A 178 10.72 -17.84 -31.86
C LEU A 178 10.79 -19.31 -31.39
N GLU A 179 11.75 -20.09 -31.91
CA GLU A 179 11.97 -21.47 -31.46
C GLU A 179 12.35 -21.54 -29.98
N GLU A 180 13.19 -20.61 -29.50
CA GLU A 180 13.59 -20.50 -28.09
C GLU A 180 12.39 -20.13 -27.20
N TYR A 181 11.57 -19.16 -27.61
CA TYR A 181 10.37 -18.76 -26.86
C TYR A 181 9.36 -19.89 -26.74
N ASP A 182 9.07 -20.62 -27.83
CA ASP A 182 8.17 -21.77 -27.81
C ASP A 182 8.70 -22.87 -26.87
N LEU A 183 10.01 -23.11 -26.90
CA LEU A 183 10.65 -24.09 -26.02
C LEU A 183 10.55 -23.70 -24.55
N GLU A 184 10.90 -22.46 -24.18
CA GLU A 184 10.82 -22.02 -22.78
C GLU A 184 9.38 -21.92 -22.29
N LYS A 185 8.44 -21.46 -23.13
CA LYS A 185 7.00 -21.49 -22.84
C LYS A 185 6.51 -22.91 -22.52
N SER A 186 7.00 -23.92 -23.24
CA SER A 186 6.62 -25.33 -23.01
C SER A 186 7.12 -25.90 -21.67
N ARG A 187 8.08 -25.23 -21.02
CA ARG A 187 8.66 -25.62 -19.72
C ARG A 187 8.01 -24.92 -18.53
N LEU A 188 7.07 -24.01 -18.76
CA LEU A 188 6.33 -23.37 -17.68
C LEU A 188 5.38 -24.36 -17.03
N PHE A 189 5.28 -24.29 -15.70
CA PHE A 189 4.33 -25.04 -14.91
C PHE A 189 3.23 -24.10 -14.42
N GLN A 190 1.99 -24.57 -14.47
CA GLN A 190 0.92 -23.86 -13.80
C GLN A 190 1.18 -23.89 -12.28
N TRP A 191 1.13 -22.73 -11.63
CA TRP A 191 1.17 -22.63 -10.18
C TRP A 191 0.01 -23.42 -9.57
N ASN A 192 0.33 -24.28 -8.61
CA ASN A 192 -0.59 -25.33 -8.16
C ASN A 192 -1.80 -24.78 -7.37
N ASP A 193 -1.58 -23.76 -6.55
CA ASP A 193 -2.61 -23.24 -5.66
C ASP A 193 -2.47 -21.74 -5.41
N ASN A 194 -3.35 -20.95 -6.04
CA ASN A 194 -3.37 -19.50 -5.85
C ASN A 194 -3.71 -19.10 -4.42
N TYR A 195 -4.34 -19.95 -3.59
CA TYR A 195 -4.62 -19.65 -2.17
C TYR A 195 -3.35 -19.62 -1.31
N THR A 196 -2.21 -20.03 -1.85
CA THR A 196 -0.90 -20.01 -1.18
C THR A 196 -0.03 -18.81 -1.56
N ILE A 197 -0.57 -17.87 -2.34
CA ILE A 197 0.16 -16.67 -2.77
C ILE A 197 0.19 -15.66 -1.62
N THR A 198 1.39 -15.32 -1.17
CA THR A 198 1.60 -14.32 -0.12
C THR A 198 1.40 -12.90 -0.67
N HIS A 199 0.95 -11.99 0.18
CA HIS A 199 0.83 -10.57 -0.13
C HIS A 199 1.58 -9.78 0.93
N ILE A 200 2.65 -9.11 0.52
CA ILE A 200 3.48 -8.26 1.37
C ILE A 200 3.14 -6.79 1.14
N PHE A 201 3.33 -5.96 2.15
CA PHE A 201 3.15 -4.52 1.96
C PHE A 201 4.11 -3.69 2.77
N PHE A 202 4.27 -2.46 2.30
CA PHE A 202 5.09 -1.41 2.86
C PHE A 202 4.27 -0.12 2.97
N HIS A 203 4.73 0.82 3.78
CA HIS A 203 4.32 2.22 3.69
C HIS A 203 5.37 2.99 2.86
N THR A 204 5.28 4.33 2.84
CA THR A 204 6.38 5.17 2.37
C THR A 204 7.68 4.83 3.09
N LEU A 205 8.78 4.73 2.33
CA LEU A 205 10.08 4.37 2.87
C LEU A 205 10.75 5.53 3.61
N ILE A 206 11.49 5.18 4.67
CA ILE A 206 12.41 6.08 5.35
C ILE A 206 13.65 6.25 4.47
N VAL A 207 13.85 7.47 4.00
CA VAL A 207 15.00 7.88 3.18
C VAL A 207 16.20 8.23 4.07
N ASP A 208 15.94 8.91 5.19
CA ASP A 208 16.95 9.39 6.14
C ASP A 208 16.59 8.98 7.58
N PRO A 209 17.10 7.82 8.05
CA PRO A 209 16.86 7.34 9.42
C PRO A 209 17.32 8.30 10.52
N GLU A 210 18.39 9.07 10.29
CA GLU A 210 18.88 10.05 11.29
C GLU A 210 17.81 11.12 11.55
N LYS A 211 17.15 11.61 10.49
CA LYS A 211 16.06 12.59 10.62
C LYS A 211 14.78 11.97 11.15
N THR A 212 14.38 10.81 10.62
CA THR A 212 13.11 10.18 11.00
C THR A 212 13.08 9.80 12.48
N PHE A 213 14.22 9.44 13.06
CA PHE A 213 14.34 9.07 14.46
C PHE A 213 14.78 10.20 15.39
N ASP A 214 14.89 11.44 14.88
CA ASP A 214 15.19 12.62 15.68
C ASP A 214 13.94 13.21 16.34
N VAL A 215 13.83 13.02 17.66
CA VAL A 215 12.77 13.60 18.50
C VAL A 215 12.80 15.14 18.59
N SER A 216 13.81 15.80 18.01
CA SER A 216 13.87 17.24 17.84
C SER A 216 13.10 17.73 16.61
N LEU A 217 12.94 16.87 15.59
CA LEU A 217 12.21 17.16 14.35
C LEU A 217 10.75 16.70 14.42
N SER A 218 10.47 15.67 15.20
CA SER A 218 9.14 15.08 15.36
C SER A 218 8.82 14.79 16.82
N SER A 219 7.54 14.67 17.17
CA SER A 219 7.18 14.27 18.54
C SER A 219 7.69 12.85 18.83
N LYS A 220 8.01 12.55 20.10
CA LYS A 220 8.43 11.19 20.49
C LYS A 220 7.43 10.11 20.06
N ALA A 221 6.12 10.40 20.16
CA ALA A 221 5.07 9.46 19.75
C ALA A 221 5.10 9.20 18.23
N GLN A 222 5.42 10.21 17.44
CA GLN A 222 5.52 10.10 15.99
C GLN A 222 6.78 9.33 15.57
N VAL A 223 7.92 9.57 16.23
CA VAL A 223 9.14 8.78 16.03
C VAL A 223 8.91 7.29 16.33
N ILE A 224 8.18 6.98 17.40
CA ILE A 224 7.79 5.59 17.73
C ILE A 224 6.94 5.01 16.59
N ALA A 225 5.88 5.70 16.18
CA ALA A 225 5.01 5.24 15.10
C ALA A 225 5.77 5.01 13.78
N TYR A 226 6.74 5.86 13.45
CA TYR A 226 7.60 5.65 12.28
C TYR A 226 8.51 4.43 12.43
N ASN A 227 9.11 4.24 13.60
CA ASN A 227 9.97 3.09 13.84
C ASN A 227 9.18 1.77 13.77
N GLU A 228 7.93 1.77 14.22
CA GLU A 228 7.05 0.60 14.17
C GLU A 228 6.57 0.26 12.75
N ALA A 229 6.07 1.25 12.00
CA ALA A 229 5.27 1.04 10.80
C ALA A 229 6.02 1.23 9.47
N MET A 230 7.13 1.95 9.47
CA MET A 230 7.87 2.29 8.25
C MET A 230 9.05 1.35 8.03
N THR A 231 9.49 1.24 6.77
CA THR A 231 10.66 0.47 6.33
C THR A 231 11.71 1.44 5.80
N THR A 232 12.99 1.19 6.06
CA THR A 232 14.06 2.00 5.46
C THR A 232 14.31 1.58 4.01
N ILE A 233 14.89 2.47 3.20
CA ILE A 233 15.31 2.12 1.84
C ILE A 233 16.28 0.91 1.85
N ASP A 234 17.23 0.89 2.78
CA ASP A 234 18.20 -0.20 2.90
C ASP A 234 17.52 -1.56 3.17
N GLU A 235 16.58 -1.60 4.11
CA GLU A 235 15.79 -2.81 4.38
C GLU A 235 14.97 -3.23 3.16
N PHE A 236 14.26 -2.30 2.52
CA PHE A 236 13.44 -2.59 1.35
C PHE A 236 14.27 -3.22 0.22
N VAL A 237 15.41 -2.63 -0.11
CA VAL A 237 16.31 -3.12 -1.17
C VAL A 237 16.81 -4.53 -0.85
N LYS A 238 17.25 -4.78 0.39
CA LYS A 238 17.70 -6.11 0.81
C LYS A 238 16.57 -7.13 0.79
N ILE A 239 15.36 -6.76 1.19
CA ILE A 239 14.17 -7.63 1.14
C ILE A 239 13.87 -8.03 -0.30
N ILE A 240 13.76 -7.05 -1.21
CA ILE A 240 13.43 -7.32 -2.61
C ILE A 240 14.52 -8.17 -3.28
N GLN A 241 15.80 -7.86 -3.05
CA GLN A 241 16.91 -8.66 -3.55
C GLN A 241 16.85 -10.10 -3.02
N LYS A 242 16.65 -10.28 -1.70
CA LYS A 242 16.60 -11.61 -1.09
C LYS A 242 15.45 -12.45 -1.63
N MET A 243 14.28 -11.83 -1.79
CA MET A 243 13.12 -12.49 -2.38
C MET A 243 13.39 -12.87 -3.85
N TYR A 244 14.00 -11.99 -4.63
CA TYR A 244 14.40 -12.32 -6.02
C TYR A 244 15.36 -13.49 -6.08
N ASP A 245 16.42 -13.49 -5.25
CA ASP A 245 17.42 -14.56 -5.18
C ASP A 245 16.79 -15.91 -4.79
N ASP A 246 15.76 -15.90 -3.93
CA ASP A 246 15.00 -17.07 -3.53
C ASP A 246 13.93 -17.51 -4.55
N GLY A 247 13.85 -16.81 -5.69
CA GLY A 247 12.97 -17.17 -6.81
C GLY A 247 11.56 -16.59 -6.73
N TYR A 248 11.31 -15.58 -5.89
CA TYR A 248 10.01 -14.90 -5.88
C TYR A 248 9.80 -14.09 -7.17
N VAL A 249 8.55 -14.07 -7.64
CA VAL A 249 8.10 -13.34 -8.84
C VAL A 249 6.85 -12.53 -8.49
N LEU A 250 6.89 -11.24 -8.79
CA LEU A 250 5.78 -10.32 -8.58
C LEU A 250 4.63 -10.64 -9.55
N VAL A 251 3.43 -10.78 -9.00
CA VAL A 251 2.15 -10.89 -9.74
C VAL A 251 1.17 -9.82 -9.21
N GLY A 252 0.24 -9.37 -10.06
CA GLY A 252 -0.81 -8.43 -9.64
C GLY A 252 -1.97 -9.15 -8.94
N LEU A 253 -2.77 -8.41 -8.16
CA LEU A 253 -4.02 -8.94 -7.58
C LEU A 253 -4.95 -9.52 -8.66
N HIS A 254 -5.05 -8.82 -9.80
CA HIS A 254 -5.84 -9.24 -10.97
C HIS A 254 -5.20 -10.40 -11.77
N ASP A 255 -3.96 -10.81 -11.45
CA ASP A 255 -3.35 -12.04 -11.97
C ASP A 255 -3.64 -13.25 -11.07
N VAL A 256 -3.96 -13.02 -9.80
CA VAL A 256 -4.34 -14.08 -8.86
C VAL A 256 -5.79 -14.53 -9.11
N ALA A 257 -6.71 -13.58 -9.27
CA ALA A 257 -8.12 -13.84 -9.55
C ALA A 257 -8.74 -12.68 -10.33
N GLU A 258 -9.83 -12.95 -11.06
CA GLU A 258 -10.63 -11.93 -11.77
C GLU A 258 -12.14 -12.19 -11.70
N MET A 259 -12.91 -11.11 -11.84
CA MET A 259 -14.33 -11.21 -12.14
C MET A 259 -14.53 -11.62 -13.60
N VAL A 260 -15.18 -12.77 -13.81
CA VAL A 260 -15.47 -13.33 -15.12
C VAL A 260 -16.98 -13.29 -15.37
N THR A 261 -17.38 -12.66 -16.47
CA THR A 261 -18.77 -12.70 -16.94
C THR A 261 -19.11 -14.08 -17.49
N GLN A 262 -20.14 -14.69 -16.92
CA GLN A 262 -20.68 -15.99 -17.32
C GLN A 262 -21.65 -15.85 -18.51
N PRO A 263 -21.96 -16.95 -19.23
CA PRO A 263 -22.89 -16.92 -20.37
C PRO A 263 -24.30 -16.38 -20.06
N ASP A 264 -24.73 -16.44 -18.80
CA ASP A 264 -26.03 -15.91 -18.34
C ASP A 264 -25.98 -14.43 -17.91
N GLY A 265 -24.82 -13.77 -18.04
CA GLY A 265 -24.58 -12.38 -17.66
C GLY A 265 -24.24 -12.17 -16.19
N THR A 266 -24.21 -13.21 -15.36
CA THR A 266 -23.71 -13.10 -13.97
C THR A 266 -22.19 -12.95 -13.98
N GLN A 267 -21.62 -12.27 -12.98
CA GLN A 267 -20.17 -12.20 -12.80
C GLN A 267 -19.75 -13.07 -11.63
N ILE A 268 -18.66 -13.83 -11.77
CA ILE A 268 -18.07 -14.61 -10.68
C ILE A 268 -16.57 -14.31 -10.55
N MET A 269 -16.08 -14.23 -9.33
CA MET A 269 -14.67 -14.20 -8.98
C MET A 269 -14.08 -15.59 -9.17
N GLN A 270 -13.05 -15.70 -10.01
CA GLN A 270 -12.37 -16.94 -10.35
C GLN A 270 -10.85 -16.78 -10.30
N MET A 271 -10.16 -17.79 -9.78
CA MET A 271 -8.69 -17.85 -9.82
C MET A 271 -8.18 -17.94 -11.27
N LYS A 272 -7.14 -17.18 -11.59
CA LYS A 272 -6.49 -17.22 -12.89
C LYS A 272 -5.27 -18.13 -12.85
N PRO A 273 -5.01 -18.90 -13.92
CA PRO A 273 -3.81 -19.70 -13.99
C PRO A 273 -2.57 -18.80 -14.15
N ILE A 274 -1.59 -19.00 -13.27
CA ILE A 274 -0.26 -18.38 -13.34
C ILE A 274 0.72 -19.45 -13.83
N TYR A 275 1.57 -19.11 -14.81
CA TYR A 275 2.54 -20.05 -15.38
C TYR A 275 3.96 -19.56 -15.15
N LEU A 276 4.75 -20.32 -14.38
CA LEU A 276 6.11 -19.95 -14.02
C LEU A 276 7.08 -21.12 -14.22
N PRO A 277 8.39 -20.84 -14.41
CA PRO A 277 9.41 -21.89 -14.39
C PRO A 277 9.46 -22.61 -13.04
N ALA A 278 9.98 -23.84 -13.04
CA ALA A 278 10.21 -24.58 -11.81
C ALA A 278 11.13 -23.80 -10.85
N GLY A 279 10.76 -23.76 -9.56
CA GLY A 279 11.51 -23.05 -8.52
C GLY A 279 11.14 -21.57 -8.36
N LYS A 280 10.29 -21.00 -9.23
CA LYS A 280 9.77 -19.65 -9.05
C LYS A 280 8.45 -19.65 -8.25
N THR A 281 8.28 -18.66 -7.38
CA THR A 281 7.13 -18.54 -6.45
C THR A 281 6.43 -17.18 -6.62
N PRO A 282 5.13 -17.13 -6.96
CA PRO A 282 4.42 -15.87 -7.11
C PRO A 282 4.13 -15.18 -5.77
N PHE A 283 4.18 -13.85 -5.74
CA PHE A 283 3.75 -13.03 -4.60
C PHE A 283 3.13 -11.71 -5.07
N VAL A 284 2.31 -11.09 -4.21
CA VAL A 284 1.70 -9.78 -4.43
C VAL A 284 2.36 -8.72 -3.54
N LEU A 285 2.51 -7.49 -4.04
CA LEU A 285 3.03 -6.34 -3.31
C LEU A 285 2.03 -5.18 -3.33
N SER A 286 1.83 -4.53 -2.18
CA SER A 286 1.17 -3.22 -2.10
C SER A 286 1.96 -2.19 -1.32
N GLN A 287 1.67 -0.92 -1.57
CA GLN A 287 2.18 0.21 -0.82
C GLN A 287 1.01 1.02 -0.26
N ASP A 288 0.99 1.24 1.05
CA ASP A 288 -0.06 1.96 1.74
C ASP A 288 0.28 3.45 1.91
N ASP A 289 -0.77 4.27 2.01
CA ASP A 289 -0.69 5.68 2.42
C ASP A 289 0.24 6.55 1.57
N VAL A 290 0.23 6.37 0.24
CA VAL A 290 1.10 7.09 -0.71
C VAL A 290 0.58 8.50 -1.01
N CYS A 291 0.46 9.29 0.06
CA CYS A 291 -0.08 10.64 0.11
C CYS A 291 0.98 11.69 0.51
N TYR A 292 2.10 11.22 1.08
CA TYR A 292 3.19 12.03 1.65
C TYR A 292 2.63 13.15 2.52
N TYR A 293 2.04 12.81 3.67
CA TYR A 293 1.27 13.74 4.49
C TYR A 293 2.07 14.98 4.91
N GLU A 294 1.41 16.12 5.10
CA GLU A 294 2.11 17.37 5.42
C GLU A 294 2.98 17.27 6.68
N TYR A 295 2.54 16.47 7.66
CA TYR A 295 3.28 16.24 8.89
C TYR A 295 4.60 15.49 8.70
N MET A 296 4.84 14.84 7.55
CA MET A 296 6.08 14.11 7.23
C MET A 296 7.17 15.03 6.65
N THR A 297 6.81 16.26 6.25
CA THR A 297 7.72 17.20 5.58
C THR A 297 8.96 17.45 6.42
N GLY A 298 10.14 17.19 5.85
CA GLY A 298 11.43 17.39 6.52
C GLY A 298 11.79 16.33 7.59
N GLN A 299 11.01 15.25 7.71
CA GLN A 299 11.21 14.20 8.71
C GLN A 299 11.86 12.92 8.13
N GLY A 300 12.60 13.06 7.03
CA GLY A 300 13.36 11.95 6.42
C GLY A 300 12.60 11.07 5.41
N PHE A 301 11.46 11.55 4.90
CA PHE A 301 10.68 10.90 3.84
C PHE A 301 10.78 11.67 2.52
N ALA A 302 10.45 11.02 1.40
CA ALA A 302 10.23 11.72 0.13
C ALA A 302 9.05 12.70 0.21
N ASP A 303 9.07 13.73 -0.62
CA ASP A 303 8.07 14.80 -0.61
C ASP A 303 6.82 14.44 -1.45
N ARG A 304 7.04 13.87 -2.65
CA ARG A 304 6.00 13.54 -3.63
C ARG A 304 6.56 12.75 -4.82
N PHE A 305 5.67 12.24 -5.66
CA PHE A 305 6.03 11.78 -7.01
C PHE A 305 6.00 12.93 -8.03
N VAL A 306 6.94 12.90 -8.97
CA VAL A 306 6.99 13.78 -10.14
C VAL A 306 7.37 12.97 -11.39
N LEU A 307 7.09 13.50 -12.57
CA LEU A 307 7.63 12.97 -13.82
C LEU A 307 8.96 13.66 -14.12
N ASP A 308 9.94 12.89 -14.57
CA ASP A 308 11.15 13.44 -15.18
C ASP A 308 10.89 13.91 -16.64
N GLU A 309 11.93 14.41 -17.30
CA GLU A 309 11.85 14.90 -18.67
C GLU A 309 11.50 13.83 -19.71
N ASN A 310 11.68 12.54 -19.37
CA ASN A 310 11.38 11.39 -20.21
C ASN A 310 10.02 10.75 -19.87
N GLY A 311 9.29 11.31 -18.88
CA GLY A 311 8.02 10.76 -18.40
C GLY A 311 8.17 9.59 -17.42
N LYS A 312 9.38 9.30 -16.93
CA LYS A 312 9.59 8.31 -15.86
C LYS A 312 9.14 8.90 -14.53
N ILE A 313 8.45 8.10 -13.72
CA ILE A 313 8.07 8.51 -12.36
C ILE A 313 9.32 8.49 -11.47
N THR A 314 9.54 9.58 -10.75
CA THR A 314 10.60 9.74 -9.76
C THR A 314 10.04 10.39 -8.49
N ASN A 315 10.81 10.45 -7.41
CA ASN A 315 10.46 11.17 -6.20
C ASN A 315 11.21 12.50 -6.12
N GLU A 316 10.61 13.49 -5.46
CA GLU A 316 11.34 14.65 -4.93
C GLU A 316 11.70 14.43 -3.46
N TYR A 317 12.86 14.93 -3.03
CA TYR A 317 13.29 15.01 -1.64
C TYR A 317 13.94 16.37 -1.38
N THR A 318 13.51 17.07 -0.33
CA THR A 318 14.05 18.38 0.06
C THR A 318 15.15 18.23 1.13
N LEU A 319 16.36 18.67 0.79
CA LEU A 319 17.52 18.72 1.68
C LEU A 319 17.40 19.86 2.71
N ASP A 320 18.25 19.85 3.74
CA ASP A 320 18.18 20.81 4.86
C ASP A 320 18.41 22.27 4.45
N ASP A 321 19.17 22.48 3.37
CA ASP A 321 19.43 23.79 2.80
C ASP A 321 18.28 24.27 1.88
N GLY A 322 17.26 23.44 1.67
CA GLY A 322 16.11 23.70 0.80
C GLY A 322 16.32 23.28 -0.66
N THR A 323 17.47 22.68 -1.00
CA THR A 323 17.74 22.09 -2.31
C THR A 323 16.79 20.90 -2.52
N VAL A 324 16.18 20.82 -3.71
CA VAL A 324 15.31 19.70 -4.07
C VAL A 324 16.10 18.75 -4.96
N ILE A 325 16.16 17.49 -4.58
CA ILE A 325 16.76 16.43 -5.39
C ILE A 325 15.69 15.49 -5.89
N ARG A 326 15.93 14.88 -7.05
CA ARG A 326 15.05 13.89 -7.66
C ARG A 326 15.73 12.55 -7.79
N GLY A 327 15.00 11.46 -7.62
CA GLY A 327 15.51 10.09 -7.68
C GLY A 327 14.56 9.05 -7.08
N SER A 328 15.05 7.83 -6.93
CA SER A 328 14.25 6.69 -6.45
C SER A 328 14.30 6.61 -4.93
N PHE A 329 13.30 7.18 -4.26
CA PHE A 329 13.28 7.36 -2.80
C PHE A 329 12.13 6.63 -2.12
N ASP A 330 11.36 5.83 -2.86
CA ASP A 330 10.21 5.14 -2.32
C ASP A 330 9.93 3.84 -3.10
N VAL A 331 9.01 3.01 -2.58
CA VAL A 331 8.73 1.67 -3.09
C VAL A 331 8.53 1.66 -4.60
N LEU A 332 7.66 2.52 -5.15
CA LEU A 332 7.36 2.51 -6.58
C LEU A 332 8.60 2.74 -7.44
N THR A 333 9.37 3.79 -7.13
CA THR A 333 10.50 4.21 -7.96
C THR A 333 11.66 3.23 -7.89
N ILE A 334 11.94 2.71 -6.69
CA ILE A 334 12.97 1.67 -6.50
C ILE A 334 12.54 0.35 -7.15
N LEU A 335 11.26 -0.02 -7.06
CA LEU A 335 10.76 -1.25 -7.68
C LEU A 335 10.78 -1.18 -9.22
N GLU A 336 10.49 -0.01 -9.81
CA GLU A 336 10.63 0.17 -11.26
C GLU A 336 12.10 0.05 -11.69
N ASP A 337 13.05 0.63 -10.96
CA ASP A 337 14.49 0.44 -11.22
C ASP A 337 14.88 -1.05 -11.11
N PHE A 338 14.35 -1.75 -10.11
CA PHE A 338 14.59 -3.18 -9.91
C PHE A 338 14.04 -4.03 -11.07
N ILE A 339 12.79 -3.79 -11.50
CA ILE A 339 12.17 -4.51 -12.63
C ILE A 339 12.84 -4.15 -13.96
N GLU A 340 13.31 -2.92 -14.11
CA GLU A 340 14.11 -2.51 -15.26
C GLU A 340 15.40 -3.35 -15.35
N ALA A 341 16.11 -3.54 -14.23
CA ALA A 341 17.31 -4.37 -14.17
C ALA A 341 17.02 -5.88 -14.25
N HIS A 342 15.94 -6.34 -13.62
CA HIS A 342 15.55 -7.74 -13.44
C HIS A 342 14.14 -8.01 -14.00
N PRO A 343 13.94 -8.02 -15.33
CA PRO A 343 12.62 -8.24 -15.92
C PRO A 343 11.99 -9.59 -15.51
N ASP A 344 12.80 -10.60 -15.18
CA ASP A 344 12.31 -11.91 -14.71
C ASP A 344 11.75 -11.89 -13.27
N PHE A 345 11.82 -10.76 -12.56
CA PHE A 345 11.11 -10.55 -11.31
C PHE A 345 9.62 -10.26 -11.51
N SER A 346 9.19 -9.84 -12.71
CA SER A 346 7.83 -9.37 -12.96
C SER A 346 7.09 -10.31 -13.91
N TYR A 347 5.99 -10.90 -13.43
CA TYR A 347 5.13 -11.75 -14.25
C TYR A 347 4.33 -10.92 -15.24
N ARG A 348 4.67 -11.01 -16.53
CA ARG A 348 4.00 -10.32 -17.65
C ARG A 348 3.93 -8.81 -17.46
N GLY A 349 4.92 -8.22 -16.79
CA GLY A 349 4.89 -6.82 -16.42
C GLY A 349 3.94 -6.51 -15.26
N ALA A 350 3.65 -7.45 -14.36
CA ALA A 350 2.94 -7.16 -13.12
C ALA A 350 3.72 -6.19 -12.23
N ARG A 351 3.02 -5.18 -11.71
CA ARG A 351 3.50 -4.20 -10.72
C ARG A 351 2.68 -4.34 -9.43
N GLY A 352 3.06 -3.58 -8.41
CA GLY A 352 2.33 -3.54 -7.15
C GLY A 352 1.01 -2.76 -7.21
N THR A 353 0.33 -2.70 -6.08
CA THR A 353 -0.86 -1.87 -5.86
C THR A 353 -0.52 -0.66 -4.97
N ILE A 354 -0.81 0.56 -5.43
CA ILE A 354 -0.65 1.79 -4.64
C ILE A 354 -1.97 2.14 -3.95
N ALA A 355 -2.01 2.12 -2.63
CA ALA A 355 -3.17 2.54 -1.84
C ALA A 355 -3.08 4.04 -1.53
N VAL A 356 -4.14 4.78 -1.82
CA VAL A 356 -4.21 6.23 -1.56
C VAL A 356 -5.43 6.63 -0.76
N THR A 357 -5.24 7.62 0.11
CA THR A 357 -6.31 8.31 0.83
C THR A 357 -6.68 9.62 0.15
N GLY A 358 -7.84 10.18 0.51
CA GLY A 358 -8.22 11.54 0.12
C GLY A 358 -7.94 12.58 1.20
N TYR A 359 -7.34 12.21 2.33
CA TYR A 359 -7.27 13.07 3.52
C TYR A 359 -6.45 14.33 3.31
N ASN A 360 -5.23 14.24 2.77
CA ASN A 360 -4.50 15.43 2.31
C ASN A 360 -4.56 15.59 0.79
N GLY A 361 -4.95 14.54 0.08
CA GLY A 361 -4.74 14.36 -1.34
C GLY A 361 -3.82 13.18 -1.62
N ILE A 362 -3.40 13.02 -2.87
CA ILE A 362 -2.71 11.82 -3.36
C ILE A 362 -1.32 12.14 -3.90
N PHE A 363 -0.40 11.19 -3.81
CA PHE A 363 0.94 11.25 -4.42
C PHE A 363 1.81 12.44 -3.99
N GLY A 364 1.44 13.12 -2.90
CA GLY A 364 2.13 14.29 -2.35
C GLY A 364 1.55 15.63 -2.81
N TYR A 365 0.45 15.61 -3.56
CA TYR A 365 -0.29 16.78 -4.01
C TYR A 365 -1.50 17.05 -3.11
N ARG A 366 -1.81 18.32 -2.84
CA ARG A 366 -2.88 18.72 -1.91
C ARG A 366 -4.21 18.87 -2.64
N THR A 367 -4.73 17.74 -3.10
CA THR A 367 -5.88 17.65 -4.01
C THR A 367 -7.24 17.67 -3.32
N SER A 368 -7.30 17.58 -1.98
CA SER A 368 -8.58 17.57 -1.26
C SER A 368 -9.22 18.96 -1.19
N ASP A 369 -10.32 19.15 -1.91
CA ASP A 369 -11.12 20.37 -1.83
C ASP A 369 -11.70 20.55 -0.42
N TYR A 370 -12.16 19.47 0.19
CA TYR A 370 -12.74 19.47 1.52
C TYR A 370 -11.83 20.19 2.54
N TRP A 371 -10.53 19.87 2.52
CA TRP A 371 -9.58 20.50 3.43
C TRP A 371 -9.05 21.82 2.88
N TYR A 372 -8.62 21.86 1.61
CA TYR A 372 -7.78 22.95 1.10
C TYR A 372 -8.49 23.97 0.19
N ASN A 373 -9.79 23.82 -0.11
CA ASN A 373 -10.54 24.79 -0.91
C ASN A 373 -11.60 25.50 -0.07
N TRP A 374 -11.34 26.74 0.37
CA TRP A 374 -12.24 27.51 1.26
C TRP A 374 -13.65 27.74 0.69
N ASN A 375 -13.84 27.52 -0.61
CA ASN A 375 -15.12 27.57 -1.29
C ASN A 375 -15.79 26.20 -1.49
N CYS A 376 -15.28 25.13 -0.85
CA CYS A 376 -15.87 23.79 -0.91
C CYS A 376 -17.32 23.80 -0.40
N ASP A 377 -18.27 23.54 -1.30
CA ASP A 377 -19.71 23.62 -1.06
C ASP A 377 -20.30 22.39 -0.35
N TYR A 378 -19.51 21.32 -0.25
CA TYR A 378 -19.84 20.10 0.51
C TYR A 378 -19.00 19.95 1.80
N PHE A 379 -18.31 21.01 2.24
CA PHE A 379 -17.60 20.99 3.51
C PHE A 379 -18.57 20.93 4.70
N ASP A 380 -18.42 19.93 5.57
CA ASP A 380 -19.19 19.85 6.81
C ASP A 380 -18.57 20.77 7.86
N GLN A 381 -19.33 21.81 8.23
CA GLN A 381 -18.93 22.82 9.21
C GLN A 381 -18.62 22.24 10.60
N GLN A 382 -19.04 21.00 10.90
CA GLN A 382 -18.60 20.30 12.11
C GLN A 382 -17.08 20.06 12.14
N ASN A 383 -16.41 20.04 10.99
CA ASN A 383 -14.97 19.86 10.87
C ASN A 383 -14.22 21.20 10.77
N ALA A 384 -14.87 22.34 10.99
CA ALA A 384 -14.25 23.66 10.87
C ALA A 384 -13.01 23.80 11.77
N ASP A 385 -13.05 23.24 12.99
CA ASP A 385 -11.91 23.28 13.92
C ASP A 385 -10.73 22.42 13.43
N GLU A 386 -11.00 21.27 12.80
CA GLU A 386 -9.96 20.43 12.19
C GLU A 386 -9.37 21.13 10.96
N ARG A 387 -10.23 21.72 10.13
CA ARG A 387 -9.79 22.49 8.96
C ARG A 387 -8.96 23.71 9.35
N GLN A 388 -9.25 24.36 10.47
CA GLN A 388 -8.42 25.44 10.99
C GLN A 388 -7.03 24.98 11.42
N ARG A 389 -6.83 23.67 11.67
CA ARG A 389 -5.49 23.09 11.88
C ARG A 389 -4.75 22.87 10.56
N MET A 390 -5.47 22.70 9.44
CA MET A 390 -4.89 22.71 8.11
C MET A 390 -4.48 24.15 7.77
N TYR A 391 -3.20 24.36 7.43
CA TYR A 391 -2.55 25.66 7.60
C TYR A 391 -2.98 26.74 6.58
N TYR A 392 -3.67 26.40 5.48
CA TYR A 392 -3.89 27.34 4.37
C TYR A 392 -5.01 26.92 3.39
N ASN A 393 -5.44 27.88 2.57
CA ASN A 393 -6.17 27.64 1.32
C ASN A 393 -5.17 27.30 0.21
N ASN A 394 -5.33 26.18 -0.49
CA ASN A 394 -4.48 25.84 -1.62
C ASN A 394 -4.97 26.55 -2.89
N GLU A 395 -4.39 27.72 -3.19
CA GLU A 395 -4.68 28.47 -4.41
C GLU A 395 -4.29 27.72 -5.70
N ASN A 396 -3.45 26.68 -5.59
CA ASN A 396 -2.97 25.86 -6.71
C ASN A 396 -3.65 24.49 -6.81
N ILE A 397 -4.78 24.28 -6.12
CA ILE A 397 -5.41 22.95 -6.01
C ILE A 397 -5.73 22.29 -7.36
N GLU A 398 -6.09 23.08 -8.38
CA GLU A 398 -6.36 22.56 -9.72
C GLU A 398 -5.08 22.11 -10.44
N ALA A 399 -3.95 22.77 -10.18
CA ALA A 399 -2.64 22.33 -10.69
C ALA A 399 -2.18 21.06 -9.99
N ASP A 400 -2.40 20.96 -8.67
CA ASP A 400 -2.13 19.75 -7.89
C ASP A 400 -2.95 18.56 -8.40
N LYS A 401 -4.24 18.76 -8.66
CA LYS A 401 -5.11 17.72 -9.26
C LYS A 401 -4.65 17.30 -10.64
N ALA A 402 -4.21 18.25 -11.48
CA ALA A 402 -3.68 17.96 -12.81
C ALA A 402 -2.40 17.11 -12.74
N ALA A 403 -1.43 17.51 -11.91
CA ALA A 403 -0.19 16.77 -11.71
C ALA A 403 -0.44 15.36 -11.12
N ALA A 404 -1.29 15.26 -10.11
CA ALA A 404 -1.69 13.98 -9.54
C ALA A 404 -2.34 13.04 -10.57
N LYS A 405 -3.13 13.59 -11.50
CA LYS A 405 -3.76 12.84 -12.60
C LYS A 405 -2.74 12.35 -13.62
N GLU A 406 -1.73 13.15 -13.94
CA GLU A 406 -0.61 12.74 -14.82
C GLU A 406 0.20 11.60 -14.18
N ILE A 407 0.51 11.70 -12.89
CA ILE A 407 1.16 10.62 -12.13
C ILE A 407 0.29 9.34 -12.15
N ALA A 408 -1.01 9.45 -11.88
CA ALA A 408 -1.92 8.30 -11.93
C ALA A 408 -1.98 7.65 -13.31
N ALA A 409 -1.91 8.45 -14.38
CA ALA A 409 -1.88 7.95 -15.75
C ALA A 409 -0.58 7.18 -16.03
N ALA A 410 0.58 7.77 -15.67
CA ALA A 410 1.88 7.12 -15.83
C ALA A 410 1.98 5.82 -15.02
N MET A 411 1.47 5.79 -13.78
CA MET A 411 1.40 4.58 -12.96
C MET A 411 0.64 3.46 -13.68
N LYS A 412 -0.54 3.76 -14.21
CA LYS A 412 -1.38 2.77 -14.92
C LYS A 412 -0.76 2.33 -16.24
N GLU A 413 -0.08 3.21 -16.97
CA GLU A 413 0.62 2.86 -18.20
C GLU A 413 1.77 1.87 -17.94
N LEU A 414 2.48 2.02 -16.83
CA LEU A 414 3.48 1.06 -16.35
C LEU A 414 2.85 -0.25 -15.85
N GLY A 415 1.56 -0.25 -15.50
CA GLY A 415 0.84 -1.44 -15.01
C GLY A 415 0.63 -1.47 -13.49
N TRP A 416 0.89 -0.38 -12.77
CA TRP A 416 0.49 -0.25 -11.37
C TRP A 416 -1.02 -0.14 -11.25
N THR A 417 -1.58 -0.81 -10.25
CA THR A 417 -2.98 -0.61 -9.84
C THR A 417 -3.05 0.41 -8.72
N ILE A 418 -4.16 1.14 -8.64
CA ILE A 418 -4.41 2.10 -7.56
C ILE A 418 -5.61 1.61 -6.76
N ALA A 419 -5.47 1.50 -5.45
CA ALA A 419 -6.52 1.07 -4.53
C ALA A 419 -7.02 2.25 -3.69
N SER A 420 -8.29 2.15 -3.26
CA SER A 420 -8.78 3.02 -2.19
C SER A 420 -8.18 2.57 -0.87
N HIS A 421 -7.60 3.51 -0.13
CA HIS A 421 -7.26 3.32 1.28
C HIS A 421 -8.24 4.06 2.20
N SER A 422 -9.51 4.13 1.76
CA SER A 422 -10.56 5.05 2.26
C SER A 422 -10.24 6.52 1.97
N TRP A 423 -11.21 7.44 2.08
CA TRP A 423 -10.93 8.87 1.92
C TRP A 423 -10.23 9.44 3.15
N GLY A 424 -10.78 9.21 4.34
CA GLY A 424 -10.30 9.81 5.58
C GLY A 424 -9.35 8.93 6.39
N HIS A 425 -8.82 7.85 5.81
CA HIS A 425 -8.01 6.85 6.51
C HIS A 425 -8.73 6.31 7.76
N ILE A 426 -9.92 5.73 7.58
CA ILE A 426 -10.81 5.35 8.68
C ILE A 426 -10.72 3.87 9.06
N TYR A 427 -10.97 3.57 10.34
CA TYR A 427 -11.26 2.21 10.82
C TYR A 427 -12.62 1.75 10.26
N ILE A 428 -12.63 1.08 9.11
CA ILE A 428 -13.85 0.74 8.37
C ILE A 428 -14.78 -0.23 9.13
N GLY A 429 -14.21 -1.21 9.83
CA GLY A 429 -14.93 -2.23 10.60
C GLY A 429 -15.59 -1.63 11.84
N SER A 430 -14.89 -0.71 12.52
CA SER A 430 -15.36 -0.06 13.74
C SER A 430 -16.23 1.18 13.49
N SER A 431 -16.17 1.78 12.30
CA SER A 431 -16.98 2.94 11.92
C SER A 431 -18.47 2.62 11.83
N SER A 432 -19.35 3.62 11.95
CA SER A 432 -20.77 3.43 11.66
C SER A 432 -21.01 3.23 10.17
N TYR A 433 -22.11 2.58 9.78
CA TYR A 433 -22.49 2.45 8.37
C TYR A 433 -22.52 3.81 7.65
N GLY A 434 -23.17 4.81 8.26
CA GLY A 434 -23.21 6.16 7.69
C GLY A 434 -21.83 6.81 7.52
N ARG A 435 -20.86 6.52 8.39
CA ARG A 435 -19.48 7.00 8.23
C ARG A 435 -18.78 6.30 7.06
N VAL A 436 -18.94 4.98 6.92
CA VAL A 436 -18.38 4.22 5.79
C VAL A 436 -18.97 4.73 4.47
N CYS A 437 -20.28 4.97 4.42
CA CYS A 437 -20.91 5.54 3.23
C CYS A 437 -20.34 6.91 2.89
N TRP A 438 -20.34 7.83 3.85
CA TRP A 438 -19.81 9.18 3.65
C TRP A 438 -18.36 9.16 3.18
N ASP A 439 -17.52 8.36 3.82
CA ASP A 439 -16.09 8.29 3.50
C ASP A 439 -15.85 7.71 2.09
N THR A 440 -16.59 6.67 1.72
CA THR A 440 -16.52 6.09 0.36
C THR A 440 -17.04 7.08 -0.69
N ASP A 441 -18.14 7.77 -0.42
CA ASP A 441 -18.70 8.81 -1.29
C ASP A 441 -17.71 9.99 -1.46
N MET A 442 -16.94 10.32 -0.43
CA MET A 442 -15.88 11.32 -0.49
C MET A 442 -14.69 10.85 -1.33
N TRP A 443 -14.31 9.56 -1.23
CA TRP A 443 -13.27 8.99 -2.09
C TRP A 443 -13.69 9.02 -3.57
N GLU A 444 -14.94 8.62 -3.86
CA GLU A 444 -15.51 8.67 -5.21
C GLU A 444 -15.60 10.11 -5.76
N ARG A 445 -15.82 11.10 -4.88
CA ARG A 445 -15.89 12.51 -5.25
C ARG A 445 -14.51 13.13 -5.53
N GLU A 446 -13.54 12.93 -4.64
CA GLU A 446 -12.27 13.68 -4.68
C GLU A 446 -11.12 12.89 -5.32
N VAL A 447 -11.08 11.57 -5.14
CA VAL A 447 -9.94 10.74 -5.55
C VAL A 447 -10.22 9.99 -6.85
N ALA A 448 -11.37 9.33 -6.96
CA ALA A 448 -11.71 8.53 -8.14
C ALA A 448 -11.59 9.29 -9.47
N PRO A 449 -11.97 10.59 -9.60
CA PRO A 449 -11.82 11.32 -10.85
C PRO A 449 -10.36 11.58 -11.27
N LEU A 450 -9.43 11.54 -10.31
CA LEU A 450 -8.00 11.73 -10.55
C LEU A 450 -7.33 10.42 -10.97
N VAL A 451 -7.73 9.30 -10.35
CA VAL A 451 -7.09 7.99 -10.57
C VAL A 451 -7.82 7.10 -11.59
N GLY A 452 -9.08 7.40 -11.90
CA GLY A 452 -9.92 6.63 -12.83
C GLY A 452 -10.80 5.56 -12.19
N GLY A 453 -11.11 5.70 -10.89
CA GLY A 453 -11.82 4.69 -10.10
C GLY A 453 -10.94 3.49 -9.73
N THR A 454 -11.51 2.53 -8.99
CA THR A 454 -10.85 1.26 -8.62
C THR A 454 -11.88 0.25 -8.12
N ASP A 455 -11.55 -1.03 -8.26
CA ASP A 455 -12.27 -2.17 -7.68
C ASP A 455 -11.56 -2.74 -6.44
N ILE A 456 -10.43 -2.15 -6.01
CA ILE A 456 -9.64 -2.59 -4.86
C ILE A 456 -9.81 -1.63 -3.70
N ILE A 457 -10.16 -2.18 -2.52
CA ILE A 457 -10.04 -1.48 -1.24
C ILE A 457 -9.03 -2.19 -0.36
N ILE A 458 -8.08 -1.41 0.13
CA ILE A 458 -7.13 -1.80 1.16
C ILE A 458 -7.60 -1.12 2.45
N PHE A 459 -7.86 -1.88 3.50
CA PHE A 459 -8.38 -1.31 4.74
C PHE A 459 -7.28 -0.67 5.59
N ALA A 460 -7.51 0.58 5.98
CA ALA A 460 -6.65 1.33 6.88
C ALA A 460 -6.48 0.63 8.23
N PHE A 461 -5.32 0.83 8.86
CA PHE A 461 -4.92 0.24 10.14
C PHE A 461 -4.94 -1.30 10.18
N GLY A 462 -4.99 -1.94 9.01
CA GLY A 462 -5.07 -3.39 8.89
C GLY A 462 -6.37 -3.99 9.42
N GLU A 463 -7.39 -3.18 9.67
CA GLU A 463 -8.70 -3.66 10.12
C GLU A 463 -9.33 -4.55 9.04
N ASP A 464 -10.32 -5.32 9.47
CA ASP A 464 -11.17 -6.09 8.61
C ASP A 464 -12.62 -5.62 8.77
N LEU A 465 -13.42 -5.81 7.73
CA LEU A 465 -14.78 -5.30 7.69
C LEU A 465 -15.72 -6.02 8.66
N ASP A 466 -15.57 -7.35 8.79
CA ASP A 466 -16.46 -8.22 9.58
C ASP A 466 -15.79 -9.52 10.04
N GLY A 467 -14.51 -9.43 10.38
CA GLY A 467 -13.71 -10.58 10.82
C GLY A 467 -13.37 -11.61 9.74
N TRP A 468 -12.71 -12.70 10.17
CA TRP A 468 -12.08 -13.68 9.27
C TRP A 468 -13.07 -14.54 8.47
N GLN A 469 -14.31 -14.68 8.93
CA GLN A 469 -15.33 -15.42 8.18
C GLN A 469 -15.67 -14.68 6.88
N GLY A 470 -16.26 -15.40 5.92
CA GLY A 470 -16.82 -14.74 4.73
C GLY A 470 -17.82 -13.67 5.14
N TYR A 471 -17.74 -12.50 4.51
CA TYR A 471 -18.64 -11.38 4.79
C TYR A 471 -20.09 -11.80 4.64
N ALA A 472 -20.89 -11.47 5.66
CA ALA A 472 -22.29 -11.84 5.69
C ALA A 472 -23.05 -11.16 4.54
N ALA A 473 -23.96 -11.90 3.91
CA ALA A 473 -24.73 -11.40 2.77
C ALA A 473 -25.68 -10.24 3.14
N ASP A 474 -25.93 -10.01 4.43
CA ASP A 474 -26.72 -8.90 4.97
C ASP A 474 -25.85 -7.83 5.66
N ASN A 475 -24.52 -7.90 5.56
CA ASN A 475 -23.63 -6.86 6.07
C ASN A 475 -23.78 -5.59 5.21
N GLU A 476 -24.42 -4.56 5.77
CA GLU A 476 -24.75 -3.32 5.08
C GLU A 476 -23.53 -2.56 4.53
N LYS A 477 -22.40 -2.59 5.24
CA LYS A 477 -21.16 -1.93 4.78
C LYS A 477 -20.57 -2.68 3.59
N PHE A 478 -20.50 -4.01 3.67
CA PHE A 478 -20.02 -4.84 2.57
C PHE A 478 -20.88 -4.64 1.32
N LEU A 479 -22.21 -4.74 1.46
CA LEU A 479 -23.15 -4.54 0.35
C LEU A 479 -23.00 -3.16 -0.29
N TYR A 480 -22.78 -2.12 0.51
CA TYR A 480 -22.56 -0.78 0.00
C TYR A 480 -21.21 -0.64 -0.73
N LEU A 481 -20.12 -1.20 -0.18
CA LEU A 481 -18.83 -1.24 -0.88
C LEU A 481 -18.91 -2.02 -2.20
N LYS A 482 -19.60 -3.17 -2.21
CA LYS A 482 -19.91 -3.92 -3.44
C LYS A 482 -20.68 -3.05 -4.45
N GLN A 483 -21.70 -2.33 -3.98
CA GLN A 483 -22.48 -1.42 -4.83
C GLN A 483 -21.61 -0.33 -5.46
N LYS A 484 -20.56 0.11 -4.75
CA LYS A 484 -19.58 1.09 -5.23
C LYS A 484 -18.53 0.52 -6.19
N GLY A 485 -18.58 -0.78 -6.47
CA GLY A 485 -17.73 -1.43 -7.46
C GLY A 485 -16.49 -2.11 -6.90
N PHE A 486 -16.35 -2.22 -5.57
CA PHE A 486 -15.24 -2.96 -4.98
C PHE A 486 -15.45 -4.48 -5.13
N ASP A 487 -14.44 -5.17 -5.67
CA ASP A 487 -14.39 -6.62 -5.85
C ASP A 487 -13.23 -7.25 -5.05
N TYR A 488 -12.21 -6.48 -4.71
CA TYR A 488 -11.01 -6.92 -4.00
C TYR A 488 -10.87 -6.20 -2.66
N TYR A 489 -10.68 -6.97 -1.58
CA TYR A 489 -10.64 -6.47 -0.22
C TYR A 489 -9.39 -6.97 0.50
N CYS A 490 -8.55 -6.06 0.98
CA CYS A 490 -7.30 -6.43 1.63
C CYS A 490 -7.22 -5.89 3.06
N ASN A 491 -7.14 -6.81 4.04
CA ASN A 491 -6.85 -6.51 5.44
C ASN A 491 -5.39 -6.86 5.78
N VAL A 492 -4.99 -6.74 7.04
CA VAL A 492 -3.70 -7.24 7.54
C VAL A 492 -3.93 -8.43 8.44
N ASP A 493 -3.26 -9.55 8.14
CA ASP A 493 -3.18 -10.73 9.00
C ASP A 493 -1.91 -11.49 8.65
N ALA A 494 -0.91 -11.39 9.53
CA ALA A 494 0.36 -12.10 9.39
C ALA A 494 0.44 -13.34 10.30
N SER A 495 -0.69 -13.84 10.81
CA SER A 495 -0.72 -15.10 11.57
C SER A 495 -0.48 -16.35 10.70
N SER A 496 -0.56 -16.18 9.38
CA SER A 496 -0.26 -17.16 8.34
C SER A 496 0.63 -16.53 7.27
N GLU A 497 1.40 -17.35 6.56
CA GLU A 497 2.24 -16.91 5.42
C GLU A 497 1.38 -16.41 4.24
N HIS A 498 0.18 -16.97 4.12
CA HIS A 498 -0.80 -16.64 3.08
C HIS A 498 -2.22 -16.76 3.62
N TRP A 499 -3.12 -15.89 3.18
CA TRP A 499 -4.54 -15.96 3.48
C TRP A 499 -5.35 -15.32 2.34
N ILE A 500 -6.11 -16.15 1.64
CA ILE A 500 -6.99 -15.74 0.54
C ILE A 500 -8.38 -16.35 0.75
N GLN A 501 -9.41 -15.60 0.39
CA GLN A 501 -10.79 -16.06 0.42
C GLN A 501 -11.54 -15.54 -0.82
N ILE A 502 -12.17 -16.45 -1.57
CA ILE A 502 -13.24 -16.10 -2.50
C ILE A 502 -14.56 -16.24 -1.74
N GLY A 503 -15.43 -15.23 -1.85
CA GLY A 503 -16.75 -15.23 -1.22
C GLY A 503 -17.56 -16.48 -1.55
N ALA A 504 -18.47 -16.90 -0.66
CA ALA A 504 -19.27 -18.11 -0.88
C ALA A 504 -20.12 -18.04 -2.16
N ASN A 505 -20.56 -16.84 -2.55
CA ASN A 505 -21.29 -16.57 -3.79
C ASN A 505 -20.37 -16.28 -4.98
N LYS A 506 -19.04 -16.36 -4.78
CA LYS A 506 -18.00 -15.98 -5.75
C LYS A 506 -18.17 -14.57 -6.27
N ASP A 507 -18.51 -13.63 -5.41
CA ASP A 507 -18.79 -12.23 -5.75
C ASP A 507 -17.69 -11.27 -5.30
N TYR A 508 -16.64 -11.77 -4.63
CA TYR A 508 -15.48 -10.96 -4.25
C TYR A 508 -14.25 -11.83 -3.97
N PHE A 509 -13.10 -11.17 -3.95
CA PHE A 509 -11.81 -11.68 -3.52
C PHE A 509 -11.35 -10.94 -2.26
N ARG A 510 -10.76 -11.69 -1.33
CA ARG A 510 -10.10 -11.18 -0.15
C ARG A 510 -8.70 -11.75 -0.04
N GLN A 511 -7.75 -10.91 0.34
CA GLN A 511 -6.41 -11.36 0.67
C GLN A 511 -5.83 -10.55 1.82
N ALA A 512 -5.40 -11.25 2.87
CA ALA A 512 -4.73 -10.60 3.98
C ALA A 512 -3.26 -10.38 3.62
N ARG A 513 -2.72 -9.29 4.16
CA ARG A 513 -1.38 -8.82 3.85
C ARG A 513 -0.46 -8.92 5.06
N ARG A 514 0.83 -9.02 4.81
CA ARG A 514 1.91 -9.07 5.80
C ARG A 514 2.73 -7.79 5.71
N ASN A 515 2.74 -7.00 6.78
CA ASN A 515 3.59 -5.82 6.89
C ASN A 515 5.04 -6.26 7.05
N LEU A 516 5.91 -5.72 6.20
CA LEU A 516 7.36 -5.89 6.30
C LEU A 516 7.99 -4.63 6.90
N ASP A 517 7.60 -4.30 8.13
CA ASP A 517 7.96 -3.06 8.83
C ASP A 517 8.90 -3.30 10.02
N GLY A 518 9.30 -2.22 10.70
CA GLY A 518 10.20 -2.29 11.84
C GLY A 518 9.68 -3.18 12.97
N THR A 519 8.37 -3.15 13.24
CA THR A 519 7.74 -4.06 14.23
C THR A 519 7.98 -5.51 13.85
N ARG A 520 7.61 -5.90 12.63
CA ARG A 520 7.63 -7.30 12.20
C ARG A 520 9.05 -7.83 12.07
N MET A 521 9.97 -7.01 11.59
CA MET A 521 11.39 -7.36 11.55
C MET A 521 11.98 -7.48 12.94
N TRP A 522 11.66 -6.57 13.87
CA TRP A 522 12.14 -6.66 15.26
C TRP A 522 11.61 -7.89 15.99
N GLU A 523 10.32 -8.24 15.81
CA GLU A 523 9.76 -9.50 16.34
C GLU A 523 10.53 -10.72 15.80
N ALA A 524 10.86 -10.73 14.51
CA ALA A 524 11.62 -11.81 13.89
C ALA A 524 13.06 -11.89 14.44
N VAL A 525 13.77 -10.77 14.56
CA VAL A 525 15.12 -10.71 15.17
C VAL A 525 15.09 -11.20 16.62
N MET A 526 14.13 -10.75 17.42
CA MET A 526 14.01 -11.13 18.84
C MET A 526 13.63 -12.58 19.06
N SER A 527 12.89 -13.20 18.14
CA SER A 527 12.48 -14.61 18.25
C SER A 527 13.65 -15.60 18.41
N TYR A 528 14.85 -15.24 17.95
CA TYR A 528 16.06 -16.05 18.10
C TYR A 528 16.63 -16.05 19.53
N THR A 529 16.30 -15.02 20.32
CA THR A 529 16.79 -14.83 21.70
C THR A 529 15.70 -14.90 22.75
N ASP A 530 14.43 -14.66 22.38
CA ASP A 530 13.27 -14.67 23.26
C ASP A 530 12.07 -15.35 22.56
N SER A 531 11.69 -16.51 23.09
CA SER A 531 10.60 -17.35 22.55
C SER A 531 9.20 -16.75 22.68
N SER A 532 9.04 -15.60 23.36
CA SER A 532 7.76 -14.87 23.39
C SER A 532 7.48 -14.10 22.09
N TYR A 533 8.51 -13.87 21.27
CA TYR A 533 8.39 -13.31 19.94
C TYR A 533 8.22 -14.41 18.90
N HIS A 534 7.53 -14.07 17.81
CA HIS A 534 7.25 -14.99 16.72
C HIS A 534 7.89 -14.49 15.43
N ASN A 535 8.75 -15.30 14.83
CA ASN A 535 9.23 -15.04 13.49
C ASN A 535 8.11 -15.34 12.49
N ARG A 536 7.55 -14.29 11.89
CA ARG A 536 6.52 -14.37 10.86
C ARG A 536 7.07 -14.06 9.47
N LEU A 537 8.40 -14.02 9.31
CA LEU A 537 9.09 -13.61 8.08
C LEU A 537 10.07 -14.66 7.56
N SER A 538 10.26 -15.77 8.29
CA SER A 538 11.29 -16.78 8.01
C SER A 538 11.14 -17.51 6.67
N ASP A 539 9.96 -17.49 6.09
CA ASP A 539 9.70 -17.98 4.73
C ASP A 539 10.19 -17.01 3.65
N LEU A 540 10.27 -15.71 3.96
CA LEU A 540 10.69 -14.65 3.02
C LEU A 540 12.19 -14.33 3.15
N PHE A 541 12.69 -14.17 4.38
CA PHE A 541 14.08 -13.79 4.66
C PHE A 541 14.46 -13.95 6.15
N ASP A 542 15.76 -13.89 6.46
CA ASP A 542 16.25 -13.76 7.84
C ASP A 542 16.37 -12.28 8.23
N ALA A 543 15.49 -11.81 9.11
CA ALA A 543 15.44 -10.41 9.50
C ALA A 543 16.75 -9.88 10.11
N ARG A 544 17.64 -10.75 10.62
CA ARG A 544 18.94 -10.33 11.20
C ARG A 544 19.93 -9.82 10.15
N ASP A 545 19.77 -10.25 8.90
CA ASP A 545 20.59 -9.82 7.76
C ASP A 545 20.01 -8.56 7.09
N ILE A 546 18.76 -8.23 7.41
CA ILE A 546 17.98 -7.15 6.78
C ILE A 546 17.89 -5.91 7.67
N PHE A 547 17.61 -6.10 8.97
CA PHE A 547 17.23 -5.04 9.91
C PHE A 547 18.27 -3.90 9.96
N ASP A 548 17.80 -2.67 9.78
CA ASP A 548 18.68 -1.49 9.74
C ASP A 548 19.21 -1.17 11.15
N PRO A 549 20.54 -1.20 11.37
CA PRO A 549 21.13 -0.87 12.67
C PRO A 549 20.97 0.60 13.08
N ALA A 550 20.58 1.49 12.18
CA ALA A 550 20.26 2.89 12.50
C ALA A 550 18.95 3.04 13.29
N ARG A 551 18.10 2.00 13.33
CA ARG A 551 16.84 2.03 14.07
C ARG A 551 17.07 2.09 15.58
N PRO A 552 16.27 2.90 16.31
CA PRO A 552 16.17 2.77 17.75
C PRO A 552 15.66 1.37 18.13
N THR A 553 16.36 0.71 19.05
CA THR A 553 15.93 -0.57 19.63
C THR A 553 15.67 -0.42 21.14
N PRO A 554 14.67 -1.12 21.70
CA PRO A 554 13.71 -1.97 20.99
C PRO A 554 12.74 -1.14 20.12
N VAL A 555 12.17 -1.78 19.10
CA VAL A 555 11.02 -1.21 18.39
C VAL A 555 9.80 -1.47 19.29
N GLU A 556 9.34 -0.42 19.97
CA GLU A 556 8.30 -0.43 21.04
C GLU A 556 7.39 0.79 20.98
#